data_AF-H0UZ77-F1
#
_entry.id   AF-H0UZ77-F1
#
_cell.length_a   1.000
_cell.length_b   1.000
_cell.length_c   1.000
_cell.angle_alpha   90.00
_cell.angle_beta   90.00
_cell.angle_gamma   90.00
#
_symmetry.space_group_name_H-M   'P 1'
#
loop_
_entity.id
_entity.type
_entity.pdbx_description
1 polymer ?
#
loop_
_entity_poly.entity_id
_entity_poly.type
_entity_poly.pdbx_seq_one_letter_code
_entity_poly.pdbx_strand_id
1 'polypeptide(L)'
;YIPVLGDVGSVICRSCNLSVPFHGCLLDFGTCKTKPGQFCIKETHVKGGIKWFTVKGCTEDVSECSRLKHINVYETHFTICCREALCNF
;
A
#
# COMPACT_ATOMS: atom_id res chain seq x y z
N TYR A 1 31.37 -9.31 -23.38
CA TYR A 1 30.16 -8.49 -23.16
C TYR A 1 29.41 -9.11 -22.00
N ILE A 2 29.46 -8.47 -20.84
CA ILE A 2 28.83 -8.92 -19.60
C ILE A 2 27.31 -8.69 -19.75
N PRO A 3 26.45 -9.68 -19.51
CA PRO A 3 25.02 -9.45 -19.55
C PRO A 3 24.66 -8.60 -18.34
N VAL A 4 24.19 -7.38 -18.60
CA VAL A 4 23.58 -6.51 -17.61
C VAL A 4 22.31 -7.24 -17.15
N LEU A 5 22.34 -7.85 -15.96
CA LEU A 5 21.14 -8.19 -15.20
C LEU A 5 20.45 -6.87 -14.82
N GLY A 6 19.72 -6.29 -15.77
CA GLY A 6 18.83 -5.17 -15.51
C GLY A 6 17.77 -5.63 -14.51
N ASP A 7 17.80 -5.02 -13.33
CA ASP A 7 16.82 -5.09 -12.25
C ASP A 7 15.40 -5.18 -12.85
N VAL A 8 14.79 -6.37 -12.82
CA VAL A 8 13.42 -6.57 -13.32
C VAL A 8 12.47 -5.86 -12.34
N GLY A 9 12.24 -4.57 -12.58
CA GLY A 9 11.02 -3.86 -12.20
C GLY A 9 10.79 -3.61 -10.71
N SER A 10 11.82 -3.38 -9.90
CA SER A 10 11.61 -2.89 -8.54
C SER A 10 11.04 -1.47 -8.55
N VAL A 11 9.92 -1.24 -7.85
CA VAL A 11 9.31 0.09 -7.70
C VAL A 11 9.44 0.58 -6.27
N ILE A 12 9.45 1.90 -6.10
CA ILE A 12 9.47 2.54 -4.79
C ILE A 12 8.03 2.85 -4.40
N CYS A 13 7.61 2.41 -3.22
CA CYS A 13 6.27 2.66 -2.67
C CYS A 13 6.36 3.56 -1.45
N ARG A 14 5.27 4.29 -1.12
CA ARG A 14 5.17 4.98 0.16
C ARG A 14 5.01 3.94 1.28
N SER A 15 5.70 4.15 2.39
CA SER A 15 5.58 3.31 3.59
C SER A 15 5.05 4.16 4.74
N CYS A 16 3.84 3.86 5.20
CA CYS A 16 3.15 4.63 6.23
C CYS A 16 2.18 3.74 7.01
N ASN A 17 2.33 3.66 8.33
CA ASN A 17 1.43 2.82 9.14
C ASN A 17 0.16 3.56 9.62
N LEU A 18 0.20 4.90 9.61
CA LEU A 18 -0.96 5.70 9.98
C LEU A 18 -0.98 6.98 9.15
N SER A 19 -1.80 7.00 8.10
CA SER A 19 -2.10 8.20 7.35
C SER A 19 -3.57 8.61 7.50
N VAL A 20 -3.79 9.81 8.03
CA VAL A 20 -5.11 10.37 8.35
C VAL A 20 -5.50 11.38 7.27
N PRO A 21 -6.78 11.47 6.87
CA PRO A 21 -7.24 12.53 5.97
C PRO A 21 -6.77 13.92 6.45
N PHE A 22 -6.38 14.80 5.52
CA PHE A 22 -5.89 16.17 5.76
C PHE A 22 -4.56 16.31 6.54
N HIS A 23 -4.17 15.32 7.35
CA HIS A 23 -2.92 15.35 8.12
C HIS A 23 -1.75 14.63 7.43
N GLY A 24 -2.03 13.83 6.39
CA GLY A 24 -0.99 13.07 5.69
C GLY A 24 -0.55 11.85 6.49
N CYS A 25 0.74 11.52 6.47
CA CYS A 25 1.30 10.38 7.20
C CYS A 25 1.85 10.82 8.57
N LEU A 26 1.28 10.27 9.65
CA LEU A 26 1.72 10.55 11.03
C LEU A 26 2.83 9.59 11.46
N LEU A 27 2.78 8.33 11.02
CA LEU A 27 3.80 7.32 11.27
C LEU A 27 4.49 6.98 9.95
N ASP A 28 5.32 7.90 9.48
CA ASP A 28 6.01 7.83 8.20
C ASP A 28 7.31 7.05 8.31
N PHE A 29 7.36 5.93 7.61
CA PHE A 29 8.58 5.14 7.44
C PHE A 29 9.31 5.53 6.14
N GLY A 30 8.81 6.56 5.44
CA GLY A 30 9.34 7.06 4.19
C GLY A 30 8.89 6.20 3.03
N THR A 31 9.79 5.32 2.56
CA THR A 31 9.55 4.51 1.37
C THR A 31 10.03 3.07 1.56
N CYS A 32 9.45 2.15 0.80
CA CYS A 32 9.95 0.79 0.67
C CYS A 32 10.21 0.48 -0.81
N LYS A 33 11.25 -0.32 -1.09
CA LYS A 33 11.56 -0.80 -2.45
C LYS A 33 10.99 -2.21 -2.59
N THR A 34 10.17 -2.45 -3.62
CA THR A 34 9.60 -3.77 -3.86
C THR A 34 10.70 -4.76 -4.27
N LYS A 35 10.60 -5.98 -3.76
CA LYS A 35 11.35 -7.13 -4.26
C LYS A 35 10.68 -7.72 -5.51
N PRO A 36 11.35 -8.61 -6.27
CA PRO A 36 10.69 -9.34 -7.36
C PRO A 36 9.44 -10.06 -6.86
N GLY A 37 8.31 -9.80 -7.50
CA GLY A 37 7.00 -10.36 -7.10
C GLY A 37 6.22 -9.54 -6.07
N GLN A 38 6.79 -8.47 -5.50
CA GLN A 38 6.08 -7.56 -4.59
C GLN A 38 5.43 -6.38 -5.32
N PHE A 39 4.50 -5.71 -4.63
CA PHE A 39 3.73 -4.58 -5.13
C PHE A 39 3.53 -3.54 -4.02
N CYS A 40 3.22 -2.31 -4.44
CA CYS A 40 2.78 -1.28 -3.51
C CYS A 40 1.37 -1.62 -3.03
N ILE A 41 1.12 -1.51 -1.73
CA ILE A 41 -0.18 -1.75 -1.10
C ILE A 41 -0.68 -0.47 -0.43
N LYS A 42 -2.00 -0.28 -0.49
CA LYS A 42 -2.74 0.71 0.28
C LYS A 42 -3.99 0.07 0.86
N GLU A 43 -4.09 0.03 2.18
CA GLU A 43 -5.29 -0.37 2.91
C GLU A 43 -5.99 0.89 3.44
N THR A 44 -7.29 0.99 3.20
CA THR A 44 -8.13 2.11 3.61
C THR A 44 -9.14 1.63 4.64
N HIS A 45 -9.06 2.17 5.85
CA HIS A 45 -9.99 1.89 6.93
C HIS A 45 -11.11 2.92 6.91
N VAL A 46 -12.34 2.46 6.67
CA VAL A 46 -13.54 3.29 6.67
C VAL A 46 -14.35 2.94 7.91
N LYS A 47 -14.75 3.95 8.68
CA LYS A 47 -15.60 3.80 9.87
C LYS A 47 -16.75 4.81 9.81
N GLY A 48 -17.99 4.33 9.95
CA GLY A 48 -19.19 5.17 9.87
C GLY A 48 -19.37 5.87 8.51
N GLY A 49 -18.91 5.25 7.42
CA GLY A 49 -18.95 5.84 6.08
C GLY A 49 -17.85 6.88 5.78
N ILE A 50 -16.96 7.15 6.74
CA ILE A 50 -15.88 8.13 6.61
C ILE A 50 -14.54 7.41 6.57
N LYS A 51 -13.64 7.82 5.67
CA LYS A 51 -12.25 7.35 5.65
C LYS A 51 -11.58 7.77 6.96
N TRP A 52 -11.22 6.80 7.79
CA TRP A 52 -10.64 7.04 9.10
C TRP A 52 -9.12 7.18 8.99
N PHE A 53 -8.45 6.17 8.43
CA PHE A 53 -7.02 6.23 8.13
C PHE A 53 -6.65 5.27 6.99
N THR A 54 -5.41 5.36 6.52
CA THR A 54 -4.82 4.47 5.52
C THR A 54 -3.48 3.94 6.00
N VAL A 55 -3.19 2.69 5.63
CA VAL A 55 -1.90 2.01 5.79
C VAL A 55 -1.32 1.80 4.40
N LYS A 56 -0.01 2.01 4.25
CA LYS A 56 0.70 1.96 2.97
C LYS A 56 2.02 1.24 3.15
N GLY A 57 2.41 0.46 2.14
CA GLY A 57 3.71 -0.21 2.15
C GLY A 57 3.97 -1.02 0.90
N CYS A 58 4.80 -2.04 1.07
CA CYS A 58 5.12 -3.05 0.08
C CYS A 58 4.64 -4.39 0.62
N THR A 59 3.96 -5.20 -0.20
CA THR A 59 3.54 -6.55 0.20
C THR A 59 3.89 -7.56 -0.89
N GLU A 60 4.07 -8.80 -0.47
CA GLU A 60 4.19 -9.98 -1.33
C GLU A 60 2.90 -10.80 -1.40
N ASP A 61 1.94 -10.50 -0.53
CA ASP A 61 0.69 -11.24 -0.47
C ASP A 61 -0.32 -10.70 -1.48
N VAL A 62 -0.41 -11.37 -2.63
CA VAL A 62 -1.33 -10.98 -3.71
C VAL A 62 -2.79 -11.17 -3.28
N SER A 63 -3.05 -12.05 -2.30
CA SER A 63 -4.40 -12.33 -1.82
C SER A 63 -5.01 -11.16 -1.04
N GLU A 64 -4.19 -10.22 -0.58
CA GLU A 64 -4.64 -8.98 0.05
C GLU A 64 -5.01 -7.91 -0.97
N CYS A 65 -4.65 -8.07 -2.23
CA CYS A 65 -4.90 -7.07 -3.26
C CYS A 65 -6.35 -7.06 -3.75
N SER A 66 -6.90 -5.86 -3.95
CA SER A 66 -8.28 -5.64 -4.38
C SER A 66 -9.30 -6.29 -3.44
N ARG A 67 -8.95 -6.37 -2.16
CA ARG A 67 -9.74 -7.04 -1.13
C ARG A 67 -10.61 -6.03 -0.39
N LEU A 68 -11.90 -6.31 -0.34
CA LEU A 68 -12.84 -5.64 0.54
C LEU A 68 -13.11 -6.55 1.75
N LYS A 69 -12.92 -6.02 2.96
CA LYS A 69 -13.13 -6.76 4.21
C LYS A 69 -14.13 -6.01 5.08
N HIS A 70 -15.29 -6.60 5.30
CA HIS A 70 -16.27 -6.09 6.26
C HIS A 70 -15.88 -6.59 7.66
N ILE A 71 -15.53 -5.68 8.56
CA ILE A 71 -15.18 -6.02 9.94
C ILE A 71 -16.44 -6.07 10.80
N ASN A 72 -17.29 -5.06 10.65
CA ASN A 72 -18.61 -4.98 11.28
C ASN A 72 -19.51 -4.05 10.45
N VAL A 73 -20.72 -3.76 10.95
CA VAL A 73 -21.72 -2.93 10.27
C VAL A 73 -21.23 -1.50 9.99
N TYR A 74 -20.29 -1.00 10.79
CA TYR A 74 -19.78 0.37 10.69
C TYR A 74 -18.36 0.45 10.15
N GLU A 75 -17.65 -0.67 10.01
CA GLU A 75 -16.23 -0.71 9.70
C GLU A 75 -15.93 -1.63 8.53
N THR A 76 -15.29 -1.06 7.52
CA THR A 76 -14.87 -1.77 6.31
C THR A 76 -13.46 -1.38 5.95
N HIS A 77 -12.64 -2.37 5.60
CA HIS A 77 -11.28 -2.18 5.12
C HIS A 77 -11.26 -2.46 3.62
N PHE A 78 -10.59 -1.61 2.85
CA PHE A 78 -10.44 -1.78 1.41
C PHE A 78 -8.98 -1.68 1.02
N THR A 79 -8.46 -2.73 0.41
CA THR A 79 -7.06 -2.87 0.07
C THR A 79 -6.88 -2.87 -1.44
N ILE A 80 -5.99 -2.01 -1.94
CA ILE A 80 -5.61 -1.93 -3.35
C ILE A 80 -4.11 -2.12 -3.47
N CYS A 81 -3.69 -2.79 -4.54
CA CYS A 81 -2.29 -2.91 -4.92
C CYS A 81 -2.02 -2.32 -6.30
N CYS A 82 -0.80 -1.86 -6.51
CA CYS A 82 -0.35 -1.28 -7.77
C CYS A 82 1.15 -1.51 -7.99
N ARG A 83 1.61 -1.38 -9.24
CA ARG A 83 2.98 -1.74 -9.68
C ARG A 83 3.76 -0.57 -10.26
N GLU A 84 3.33 0.65 -9.97
CA GLU A 84 4.00 1.89 -10.40
C GLU A 84 4.68 2.55 -9.21
N ALA A 85 5.71 3.37 -9.46
CA ALA A 85 6.38 4.09 -8.38
C ALA A 85 5.42 5.06 -7.68
N LEU A 86 5.35 4.99 -6.36
CA LEU A 86 4.55 5.84 -5.47
C LEU A 86 3.04 5.84 -5.76
N CYS A 87 2.53 4.83 -6.45
CA CYS A 87 1.12 4.71 -6.82
C CYS A 87 0.18 4.55 -5.60
N ASN A 88 0.72 4.17 -4.44
CA ASN A 88 -0.03 4.03 -3.19
C ASN A 88 -0.15 5.35 -2.40
N PHE A 89 -0.22 6.50 -3.08
CA PHE A 89 -0.47 7.82 -2.47
C PHE A 89 -1.88 7.94 -1.87
#